data_AF-A0ABD6DRT4-F1
#
_entry.id   AF-A0ABD6DRT4-F1
#
_cell.length_a   1.000
_cell.length_b   1.000
_cell.length_c   1.000
_cell.angle_alpha   90.00
_cell.angle_beta   90.00
_cell.angle_gamma   90.00
#
_symmetry.space_group_name_H-M   'P 1'
#
loop_
_entity.id
_entity.type
_entity.pdbx_description
1 polymer ?
#
loop_
_entity_poly.entity_id
_entity_poly.type
_entity_poly.pdbx_seq_one_letter_code
_entity_poly.pdbx_strand_id
1 'polypeptide(L)'
;MSSATLPSTAQAHRDAAYRFAVGAFYFAVVSGLGSLVALLFGPYGVVVSVLVSLVGVYYGGIEVARGIDLLVRHALSETGERRPGAASDS
;
A
#
# COMPACT_ATOMS: atom_id res chain seq x y z
N MET A 1 -10.27 20.02 -30.07
CA MET A 1 -9.98 18.58 -29.91
C MET A 1 -8.75 18.45 -29.03
N SER A 2 -8.92 18.26 -27.72
CA SER A 2 -7.81 17.99 -26.81
C SER A 2 -7.92 16.54 -26.38
N SER A 3 -7.02 15.71 -26.90
CA SER A 3 -6.85 14.32 -26.50
C SER A 3 -6.35 14.32 -25.06
N ALA A 4 -7.26 14.17 -24.10
CA ALA A 4 -6.91 13.86 -22.73
C ALA A 4 -6.21 12.49 -22.76
N THR A 5 -4.88 12.50 -22.70
CA THR A 5 -4.03 11.33 -22.60
C THR A 5 -4.42 10.60 -21.32
N LEU A 6 -5.31 9.63 -21.43
CA LEU A 6 -5.74 8.78 -20.32
C LEU A 6 -4.48 8.26 -19.62
N PRO A 7 -4.31 8.47 -18.30
CA PRO A 7 -3.22 7.86 -17.56
C PRO A 7 -3.29 6.36 -17.81
N SER A 8 -2.23 5.80 -18.41
CA SER A 8 -2.20 4.41 -18.82
C SER A 8 -2.50 3.53 -17.60
N THR A 9 -3.55 2.71 -17.67
CA THR A 9 -3.91 1.72 -16.63
C THR A 9 -2.74 0.79 -16.29
N ALA A 10 -1.78 0.65 -17.21
CA ALA A 10 -0.52 -0.05 -17.00
C ALA A 10 0.37 0.61 -15.93
N GLN A 11 0.29 1.93 -15.75
CA GLN A 11 1.06 2.68 -14.78
C GLN A 11 0.52 2.48 -13.36
N ALA A 12 -0.81 2.48 -13.20
CA ALA A 12 -1.47 2.15 -11.92
C ALA A 12 -1.22 0.70 -11.48
N HIS A 13 -1.23 -0.26 -12.42
CA HIS A 13 -0.85 -1.65 -12.13
C HIS A 13 0.62 -1.80 -11.73
N ARG A 14 1.53 -1.03 -12.34
CA ARG A 14 2.95 -1.03 -11.95
C ARG A 14 3.14 -0.48 -10.53
N ASP A 15 2.46 0.61 -10.18
CA ASP A 15 2.60 1.20 -8.84
C ASP A 15 2.05 0.27 -7.75
N ALA A 16 0.93 -0.41 -8.02
CA ALA A 16 0.38 -1.43 -7.12
C ALA A 16 1.34 -2.63 -6.97
N ALA A 17 1.87 -3.14 -8.09
CA ALA A 17 2.84 -4.23 -8.07
C ALA A 17 4.14 -3.85 -7.35
N TYR A 18 4.61 -2.61 -7.52
CA TYR A 18 5.79 -2.10 -6.83
C TYR A 18 5.57 -2.02 -5.32
N ARG A 19 4.43 -1.47 -4.87
CA ARG A 19 4.08 -1.40 -3.45
C ARG A 19 3.95 -2.80 -2.83
N PHE A 20 3.37 -3.76 -3.56
CA PHE A 20 3.28 -5.14 -3.11
C PHE A 20 4.67 -5.79 -3.00
N ALA A 21 5.54 -5.62 -4.00
CA ALA A 21 6.90 -6.15 -3.99
C ALA A 21 7.74 -5.56 -2.84
N VAL A 22 7.61 -4.25 -2.59
CA VAL A 22 8.27 -3.57 -1.47
C VAL A 22 7.75 -4.10 -0.13
N GLY A 23 6.43 -4.28 0.02
CA GLY A 23 5.84 -4.87 1.22
C GLY A 23 6.29 -6.31 1.46
N ALA A 24 6.33 -7.13 0.41
CA ALA A 24 6.81 -8.51 0.47
C ALA A 24 8.30 -8.58 0.84
N PHE A 25 9.11 -7.65 0.32
CA PHE A 25 10.52 -7.54 0.68
C PHE A 25 10.72 -7.18 2.15
N TYR A 26 10.00 -6.17 2.66
CA TYR A 26 10.05 -5.81 4.08
C TYR A 26 9.62 -6.97 4.98
N PHE A 27 8.54 -7.67 4.61
CA PHE A 27 8.08 -8.85 5.35
C PHE A 27 9.13 -9.95 5.38
N ALA A 28 9.72 -10.28 4.22
CA ALA A 28 10.76 -11.32 4.13
C ALA A 28 12.01 -10.97 4.95
N VAL A 29 12.45 -9.71 4.91
CA VAL A 29 13.61 -9.24 5.67
C VAL A 29 13.34 -9.30 7.18
N VAL A 30 12.21 -8.76 7.64
CA VAL A 30 11.85 -8.75 9.07
C VAL A 30 11.63 -10.16 9.60
N SER A 31 10.95 -11.02 8.84
CA SER A 31 10.74 -12.43 9.17
C SER A 31 12.06 -13.21 9.23
N GLY A 32 12.93 -13.03 8.22
CA GLY A 32 14.23 -13.70 8.16
C GLY A 32 15.16 -13.30 9.30
N LEU A 33 15.27 -12.00 9.58
CA LEU A 33 16.04 -11.49 10.73
C LEU A 33 15.44 -11.94 12.07
N GLY A 34 14.12 -11.89 12.21
CA GLY A 34 13.43 -12.39 13.41
C GLY A 34 13.69 -13.88 13.65
N SER A 35 13.68 -14.69 12.59
CA SER A 35 14.02 -16.12 12.64
C SER A 35 15.50 -16.35 13.01
N LEU A 36 16.43 -15.58 12.44
CA LEU A 36 17.86 -15.68 12.76
C LEU A 36 18.13 -15.32 14.23
N VAL A 37 17.47 -14.27 14.74
CA VAL A 37 17.54 -13.85 16.15
C VAL A 37 16.89 -14.90 17.05
N ALA A 38 15.77 -15.48 16.65
CA ALA A 38 15.12 -16.57 17.40
C ALA A 38 16.03 -17.80 17.53
N LEU A 39 16.79 -18.14 16.49
CA LEU A 39 17.78 -19.22 16.53
C LEU A 39 18.95 -18.89 17.47
N LEU A 40 19.44 -17.65 17.47
CA LEU A 40 20.57 -17.23 18.33
C LEU A 40 20.20 -17.15 19.82
N PHE A 41 18.99 -16.72 20.15
CA PHE A 41 18.56 -16.45 21.53
C PHE A 41 17.55 -17.48 22.08
N GLY A 42 17.27 -18.54 21.33
CA GLY A 42 16.36 -19.62 21.74
C GLY A 42 14.92 -19.12 22.00
N PRO A 43 14.20 -19.69 22.98
CA PRO A 43 12.80 -19.33 23.23
C PRO A 43 12.58 -17.84 23.55
N TYR A 44 13.58 -17.16 24.12
CA TYR A 44 13.53 -15.71 24.36
C TYR A 44 13.54 -14.91 23.05
N GLY A 45 14.32 -15.34 22.07
CA GLY A 45 14.36 -14.71 20.74
C GLY A 45 13.04 -14.87 19.97
N VAL A 46 12.33 -15.98 20.17
CA VAL A 46 10.98 -16.19 19.60
C VAL A 46 10.01 -15.15 20.13
N VAL A 47 9.99 -14.91 21.45
CA VAL A 47 9.10 -13.91 22.07
C VAL A 47 9.39 -12.50 21.52
N VAL A 48 10.67 -12.12 21.44
CA VAL A 48 11.08 -10.82 20.88
C VAL A 48 10.69 -10.69 19.40
N SER A 49 10.91 -11.74 18.61
CA SER A 49 10.53 -11.77 17.19
C SER A 49 9.02 -11.60 16.99
N VAL A 50 8.21 -12.26 17.81
CA VAL A 50 6.75 -12.10 17.78
C VAL A 50 6.34 -10.68 18.12
N LEU A 51 6.92 -10.08 19.17
CA LEU A 51 6.64 -8.70 19.54
C LEU A 51 7.01 -7.70 18.43
N VAL A 52 8.20 -7.84 17.85
CA VAL A 52 8.65 -6.97 16.74
C VAL A 52 7.77 -7.16 15.51
N SER A 53 7.38 -8.40 15.19
CA SER A 53 6.47 -8.68 14.07
C SER A 53 5.09 -8.07 14.29
N LEU A 54 4.55 -8.15 15.51
CA LEU A 54 3.25 -7.55 15.85
C LEU A 54 3.27 -6.04 15.66
N VAL A 55 4.35 -5.40 16.11
CA VAL A 55 4.58 -3.96 15.94
C VAL A 55 4.69 -3.61 14.45
N GLY A 56 5.48 -4.38 13.69
CA GLY A 56 5.64 -4.19 12.25
C GLY A 56 4.32 -4.33 11.49
N VAL A 57 3.48 -5.31 11.84
CA VAL A 57 2.14 -5.48 11.25
C VAL A 57 1.22 -4.32 11.62
N TYR A 58 1.25 -3.86 12.87
CA TYR A 58 0.42 -2.73 13.31
C TYR A 58 0.73 -1.45 12.53
N TYR A 59 2.01 -1.06 12.47
CA TYR A 59 2.40 0.13 11.71
C TYR A 59 2.23 -0.08 10.21
N GLY A 60 2.68 -1.22 9.66
CA GLY A 60 2.49 -1.54 8.24
C GLY A 60 1.02 -1.49 7.80
N GLY A 61 0.10 -1.94 8.65
CA GLY A 61 -1.34 -1.92 8.38
C GLY A 61 -1.92 -0.50 8.31
N ILE A 62 -1.48 0.42 9.15
CA ILE A 62 -1.93 1.83 9.13
C ILE A 62 -1.50 2.49 7.81
N GLU A 63 -0.28 2.22 7.38
CA GLU A 63 0.30 2.80 6.18
C GLU A 63 -0.45 2.32 4.93
N VAL A 64 -0.80 1.03 4.90
CA VAL A 64 -1.65 0.45 3.87
C VAL A 64 -3.05 1.09 3.87
N ALA A 65 -3.67 1.25 5.05
CA ALA A 65 -4.99 1.86 5.16
C ALA A 65 -5.01 3.32 4.65
N ARG A 66 -3.99 4.12 4.99
CA ARG A 66 -3.82 5.48 4.47
C ARG A 66 -3.60 5.49 2.96
N GLY A 67 -2.82 4.54 2.45
CA GLY A 67 -2.62 4.36 1.01
C GLY A 67 -3.93 4.09 0.27
N ILE A 68 -4.80 3.26 0.85
CA ILE A 68 -6.14 2.96 0.31
C ILE A 68 -7.05 4.18 0.39
N ASP A 69 -7.09 4.90 1.52
CA ASP A 69 -7.93 6.10 1.66
C ASP A 69 -7.61 7.15 0.59
N LEU A 70 -6.32 7.39 0.32
CA LEU A 70 -5.89 8.30 -0.74
C LEU A 70 -6.30 7.80 -2.14
N LEU A 71 -6.15 6.51 -2.43
CA LEU A 71 -6.57 5.91 -3.70
C LEU A 71 -8.08 6.03 -3.93
N VAL A 72 -8.88 5.78 -2.90
CA VAL A 72 -10.34 5.86 -2.98
C VAL A 72 -10.79 7.31 -3.19
N ARG A 73 -10.24 8.26 -2.45
CA ARG A 73 -10.53 9.69 -2.66
C ARG A 73 -10.17 10.14 -4.07
N HIS A 74 -9.02 9.70 -4.57
CA HIS A 74 -8.59 10.01 -5.92
C HIS A 74 -9.55 9.44 -6.98
N ALA A 75 -9.92 8.16 -6.86
CA ALA A 75 -10.87 7.52 -7.77
C ALA A 75 -12.24 8.21 -7.76
N LEU A 76 -12.74 8.62 -6.58
CA LEU A 76 -14.00 9.35 -6.46
C LEU A 76 -13.92 10.75 -7.08
N SER A 77 -12.79 11.45 -6.96
CA SER A 77 -12.57 12.75 -7.60
C SER A 77 -12.56 12.66 -9.14
N GLU A 78 -11.89 11.66 -9.70
CA GLU A 78 -11.92 11.41 -11.15
C GLU A 78 -13.32 11.06 -11.67
N THR A 79 -14.12 10.35 -10.84
CA THR A 79 -15.49 9.98 -11.21
C THR A 79 -16.45 11.17 -11.13
N GLY A 80 -16.23 12.10 -10.20
CA GLY A 80 -17.01 13.33 -10.06
C GLY A 80 -16.75 14.33 -11.20
N GLU A 81 -15.51 14.39 -11.69
CA GLU A 81 -15.11 15.28 -12.80
C GLU A 81 -15.61 14.78 -14.17
N ARG A 82 -16.02 13.50 -14.27
CA ARG A 82 -16.72 12.95 -15.44
C ARG A 82 -18.22 13.21 -15.48
N ARG A 83 -18.80 14.00 -14.56
CA ARG A 83 -20.19 14.46 -14.71
C ARG A 83 -20.20 15.61 -15.73
N PRO A 84 -20.67 15.41 -16.97
CA PRO A 84 -20.72 16.49 -17.95
C PRO A 84 -21.70 17.54 -17.43
N GLY A 85 -21.33 18.81 -17.62
CA GLY A 85 -22.15 19.95 -17.26
C GLY A 85 -23.59 19.76 -17.72
N ALA A 86 -24.48 19.57 -16.75
CA ALA A 86 -25.89 19.83 -16.95
C ALA A 86 -26.06 21.35 -16.95
N ALA A 87 -25.95 21.90 -18.16
CA ALA A 87 -26.62 23.09 -18.66
C ALA A 87 -26.66 24.30 -17.69
N SER A 88 -25.64 25.15 -17.78
CA SER A 88 -25.89 26.59 -17.83
C SER A 88 -26.31 26.91 -19.27
N ASP A 89 -27.58 27.25 -19.49
CA ASP A 89 -27.94 28.53 -20.08
C ASP A 89 -29.46 28.67 -20.14
N SER A 90 -29.86 29.79 -19.57
CA SER A 90 -31.12 30.53 -19.66
C SER A 90 -31.68 30.66 -21.07
#